data_AF-M5J681-F1
#
_entry.id   AF-M5J681-F1
#
_cell.length_a   1.000
_cell.length_b   1.000
_cell.length_c   1.000
_cell.angle_alpha   90.00
_cell.angle_beta   90.00
_cell.angle_gamma   90.00
#
_symmetry.space_group_name_H-M   'P 1'
#
loop_
_entity.id
_entity.type
_entity.pdbx_description
1 polymer ?
#
loop_
_entity_poly.entity_id
_entity_poly.type
_entity_poly.pdbx_seq_one_letter_code
_entity_poly.pdbx_strand_id
1 'polypeptide(L)'
;MTTMDKRELANSIDEIEAQARMLLQNIEVIKKEMEKIVEKNAELEIENQHIHERLQELAAKDKSRGPKELSKSRKNLEKLYEEGFHVCNVDNMYGSRRLNDEPCVFCQDVIYGERK
;
A
#
# COMPACT_ATOMS: atom_id res chain seq x y z
N MET A 1 45.86 -31.48 43.90
CA MET A 1 45.74 -30.61 42.72
C MET A 1 47.08 -30.60 42.02
N THR A 2 47.16 -31.31 40.90
CA THR A 2 48.37 -31.46 40.08
C THR A 2 48.75 -30.10 39.51
N THR A 3 50.00 -29.68 39.74
CA THR A 3 50.58 -28.51 39.09
C THR A 3 50.64 -28.78 37.59
N MET A 4 49.82 -28.08 36.79
CA MET A 4 49.91 -28.14 35.33
C MET A 4 51.35 -27.84 34.90
N ASP A 5 51.86 -28.59 33.92
CA ASP A 5 53.18 -28.29 33.34
C ASP A 5 53.14 -26.87 32.77
N LYS A 6 54.17 -26.07 33.05
CA LYS A 6 54.29 -24.68 32.57
C LYS A 6 54.14 -24.59 31.04
N ARG A 7 54.53 -25.66 30.32
CA ARG A 7 54.35 -25.77 28.87
C ARG A 7 52.89 -25.96 28.46
N GLU A 8 52.14 -26.80 29.16
CA GLU A 8 50.70 -26.99 28.90
C GLU A 8 49.90 -25.72 29.16
N LEU A 9 50.27 -24.98 30.22
CA LEU A 9 49.67 -23.68 30.52
C LEU A 9 49.96 -22.65 29.43
N ALA A 10 51.20 -22.57 28.93
CA ALA A 10 51.57 -21.68 27.84
C ALA A 10 50.78 -22.00 26.56
N ASN A 11 50.71 -23.28 26.18
CA ASN A 11 49.94 -23.71 25.01
C ASN A 11 48.44 -23.36 25.15
N SER A 12 47.86 -23.56 26.34
CA SER A 12 46.45 -23.21 26.60
C SER A 12 46.19 -21.71 26.47
N ILE A 13 47.15 -20.87 26.90
CA ILE A 13 47.07 -19.41 26.73
C ILE A 13 47.11 -19.05 25.25
N ASP A 14 48.03 -19.64 24.48
CA ASP A 14 48.15 -19.39 23.04
C ASP A 14 46.87 -19.79 22.28
N GLU A 15 46.25 -20.92 22.66
CA GLU A 15 44.96 -21.36 22.10
C GLU A 15 43.82 -20.40 22.41
N ILE A 16 43.71 -19.93 23.66
CA ILE A 16 42.69 -18.95 24.06
C ILE A 16 42.92 -17.63 23.33
N GLU A 17 44.17 -17.21 23.19
CA GLU A 17 44.52 -16.00 22.44
C GLU A 17 44.09 -16.11 20.96
N ALA A 18 44.37 -17.25 20.33
CA ALA A 18 43.94 -17.50 18.95
C ALA A 18 42.41 -17.48 18.82
N GLN A 19 41.69 -18.11 19.75
CA GLN A 19 40.22 -18.08 19.78
C GLN A 19 39.67 -16.66 19.97
N ALA A 20 40.26 -15.87 20.87
CA ALA A 20 39.86 -14.49 21.09
C ALA A 20 40.07 -13.63 19.84
N ARG A 21 41.17 -13.84 19.11
CA ARG A 21 41.45 -13.18 17.83
C ARG A 21 40.41 -13.55 16.77
N MET A 22 40.06 -14.83 16.65
CA MET A 22 38.99 -15.27 15.74
C MET A 22 37.63 -14.67 16.11
N LEU A 23 37.31 -14.61 17.40
CA LEU A 23 36.06 -14.04 17.88
C LEU A 23 35.97 -12.54 17.55
N LEU A 24 37.06 -11.80 17.73
CA LEU A 24 37.15 -10.40 17.32
C LEU A 24 36.95 -10.22 15.81
N GLN A 25 37.55 -11.08 14.98
CA GLN A 25 37.34 -11.05 13.54
C GLN A 25 35.88 -11.30 13.17
N ASN A 26 35.22 -12.26 13.83
CA ASN A 26 33.80 -12.54 13.61
C ASN A 26 32.92 -11.35 13.99
N ILE A 27 33.23 -10.66 15.10
CA ILE A 27 32.52 -9.44 15.51
C ILE A 27 32.66 -8.35 14.44
N GLU A 28 33.85 -8.15 13.88
CA GLU A 28 34.06 -7.18 12.80
C GLU A 28 33.26 -7.51 11.54
N VAL A 29 33.14 -8.80 11.19
CA VAL A 29 32.29 -9.23 10.06
C VAL A 29 30.82 -8.94 10.35
N ILE A 30 30.32 -9.33 11.54
CA ILE A 30 28.93 -9.11 11.93
C ILE A 30 28.59 -7.62 11.95
N LYS A 31 29.50 -6.78 12.46
CA LYS A 31 29.32 -5.32 12.47
C LYS A 31 29.13 -4.77 11.06
N LYS A 32 29.96 -5.19 10.10
CA LYS A 32 29.85 -4.76 8.69
C LYS A 32 28.53 -5.20 8.06
N GLU A 33 28.06 -6.41 8.34
CA GLU A 33 26.75 -6.86 7.84
C GLU A 33 25.60 -6.10 8.51
N MET A 34 25.72 -5.77 9.80
CA MET A 34 24.74 -4.93 10.50
C MET A 34 24.66 -3.52 9.90
N GLU A 35 25.79 -2.91 9.56
CA GLU A 35 25.81 -1.60 8.87
C GLU A 35 25.04 -1.64 7.55
N LYS A 36 25.24 -2.68 6.73
CA LYS A 36 24.48 -2.87 5.47
C LYS A 36 22.98 -3.05 5.71
N ILE A 37 22.60 -3.81 6.75
CA ILE A 37 21.19 -4.02 7.09
C ILE A 37 20.54 -2.71 7.52
N VAL A 38 21.24 -1.90 8.32
CA VAL A 38 20.74 -0.59 8.78
C VAL A 38 20.56 0.36 7.59
N GLU A 39 21.54 0.43 6.69
CA GLU A 39 21.45 1.22 5.46
C GLU A 39 20.25 0.76 4.62
N LYS A 40 20.10 -0.55 4.40
CA LYS A 40 19.00 -1.08 3.61
C LYS A 40 17.64 -0.82 4.26
N ASN A 41 17.56 -0.87 5.58
CA ASN A 41 16.33 -0.56 6.30
C ASN A 41 15.94 0.91 6.13
N ALA A 42 16.90 1.83 6.24
CA ALA A 42 16.65 3.26 6.02
C ALA A 42 16.15 3.54 4.59
N GLU A 43 16.74 2.89 3.57
CA GLU A 43 16.24 2.98 2.19
C GLU A 43 14.78 2.50 2.07
N LEU A 44 14.47 1.36 2.68
CA LEU A 44 13.13 0.78 2.64
C LEU A 44 12.09 1.63 3.38
N GLU A 45 12.46 2.24 4.51
CA GLU A 45 11.60 3.17 5.25
C GLU A 45 11.25 4.39 4.40
N ILE A 46 12.22 4.95 3.67
CA ILE A 46 12.01 6.06 2.74
C ILE A 46 11.10 5.65 1.57
N GLU A 47 11.37 4.49 0.96
CA GLU A 47 10.54 3.98 -0.14
C GLU A 47 9.09 3.74 0.31
N ASN A 48 8.90 3.16 1.50
CA ASN A 48 7.60 2.93 2.08
C ASN A 48 6.84 4.25 2.31
N GLN A 49 7.52 5.27 2.83
CA GLN A 49 6.95 6.61 2.96
C GLN A 49 6.51 7.18 1.60
N HIS A 50 7.36 7.12 0.58
CA HIS A 50 7.00 7.59 -0.77
C HIS A 50 5.80 6.83 -1.36
N ILE A 51 5.71 5.51 -1.13
CA ILE A 51 4.55 4.71 -1.55
C ILE A 51 3.28 5.20 -0.85
N HIS A 52 3.33 5.44 0.46
CA HIS A 52 2.20 5.97 1.21
C HIS A 52 1.75 7.35 0.71
N GLU A 53 2.69 8.26 0.48
CA GLU A 53 2.41 9.58 -0.09
C GLU A 53 1.76 9.44 -1.47
N ARG A 54 2.28 8.56 -2.33
CA ARG A 54 1.71 8.32 -3.65
C ARG A 54 0.32 7.71 -3.59
N LEU A 55 0.08 6.78 -2.67
CA LEU A 55 -1.25 6.20 -2.45
C LEU A 55 -2.25 7.27 -1.97
N GLN A 56 -1.82 8.18 -1.10
CA GLN A 56 -2.65 9.31 -0.68
C GLN A 56 -2.96 10.26 -1.84
N GLU A 57 -1.98 10.60 -2.68
CA GLU A 57 -2.20 11.40 -3.88
C GLU A 57 -3.19 10.74 -4.84
N LEU A 58 -3.03 9.43 -5.06
CA LEU A 58 -3.93 8.66 -5.93
C LEU A 58 -5.32 8.58 -5.32
N ALA A 59 -5.46 8.34 -4.02
CA ALA A 59 -6.74 8.32 -3.33
C ALA A 59 -7.42 9.71 -3.35
N ALA A 60 -6.66 10.79 -3.24
CA ALA A 60 -7.17 12.15 -3.40
C ALA A 60 -7.62 12.41 -4.85
N LYS A 61 -6.85 11.93 -5.83
CA LYS A 61 -7.22 11.98 -7.25
C LYS A 61 -8.44 11.11 -7.57
N ASP A 62 -8.61 9.98 -6.89
CA ASP A 62 -9.76 9.07 -7.03
C ASP A 62 -11.00 9.64 -6.31
N LYS A 63 -10.85 10.39 -5.22
CA LYS A 63 -11.92 11.22 -4.66
C LYS A 63 -12.31 12.39 -5.59
N SER A 64 -11.38 12.88 -6.42
CA SER A 64 -11.69 13.80 -7.52
C SER A 64 -12.09 13.11 -8.83
N ARG A 65 -12.02 11.77 -8.87
CA ARG A 65 -12.40 10.90 -9.99
C ARG A 65 -13.25 9.77 -9.42
N GLY A 66 -14.44 10.10 -8.93
CA GLY A 66 -15.44 9.09 -8.57
C GLY A 66 -15.62 8.05 -9.69
N PRO A 67 -16.15 6.86 -9.36
CA PRO A 67 -16.11 5.66 -10.22
C PRO A 67 -16.59 6.00 -11.63
N LYS A 68 -15.65 6.04 -12.61
CA LYS A 68 -15.86 6.62 -13.95
C LYS A 68 -16.65 7.92 -13.90
N GLU A 69 -15.97 9.06 -13.70
CA GLU A 69 -16.61 10.38 -13.78
C GLU A 69 -17.57 10.42 -14.97
N LEU A 70 -18.87 10.43 -14.65
CA LEU A 70 -19.92 10.57 -15.63
C LEU A 70 -19.62 11.82 -16.46
N SER A 71 -19.81 11.74 -17.78
CA SER A 71 -19.73 12.93 -18.62
C SER A 71 -20.68 14.00 -18.07
N LYS A 72 -20.40 15.28 -18.33
CA LYS A 72 -21.24 16.39 -17.85
C LYS A 72 -22.74 16.17 -18.14
N SER A 73 -23.06 15.59 -19.29
CA SER A 73 -24.43 15.22 -19.66
C SER A 73 -25.01 14.12 -18.77
N ARG A 74 -24.24 13.09 -18.42
CA ARG A 74 -24.68 12.02 -17.52
C ARG A 74 -24.83 12.48 -16.08
N LYS A 75 -23.97 13.37 -15.58
CA LYS A 75 -24.13 14.03 -14.26
C LYS A 75 -25.44 14.82 -14.19
N ASN A 76 -25.84 15.49 -15.27
CA ASN A 76 -27.14 16.18 -15.31
C ASN A 76 -28.34 15.20 -15.24
N LEU A 77 -28.24 14.04 -15.90
CA LEU A 77 -29.30 13.01 -15.85
C LEU A 77 -29.38 12.37 -14.47
N GLU A 78 -28.24 12.11 -13.82
CA GLU A 78 -28.16 11.64 -12.44
C GLU A 78 -28.86 12.61 -11.48
N LYS A 79 -28.61 13.92 -11.61
CA LYS A 79 -29.28 14.93 -10.78
C LYS A 79 -30.80 14.94 -10.97
N LEU A 80 -31.30 14.91 -12.22
CA LEU A 80 -32.74 14.84 -12.49
C LEU A 80 -33.37 13.55 -11.93
N TYR A 81 -32.63 12.46 -11.97
CA TYR A 81 -33.04 11.20 -11.36
C TYR A 81 -33.09 11.31 -9.82
N GLU A 82 -32.10 11.92 -9.17
CA GLU A 82 -32.14 12.15 -7.71
C GLU A 82 -33.29 13.08 -7.28
N GLU A 83 -33.69 14.02 -8.14
CA GLU A 83 -34.86 14.90 -7.94
C GLU A 83 -36.22 14.18 -8.10
N GLY A 84 -36.20 12.88 -8.43
CA GLY A 84 -37.40 12.04 -8.51
C GLY A 84 -38.04 11.97 -9.90
N PHE A 85 -37.32 12.33 -10.97
CA PHE A 85 -37.83 12.24 -12.34
C PHE A 85 -37.31 11.01 -13.09
N HIS A 86 -38.08 10.52 -14.06
CA HIS A 86 -37.59 9.54 -15.03
C HIS A 86 -36.72 10.23 -16.09
N VAL A 87 -35.57 9.62 -16.41
CA VAL A 87 -34.66 10.05 -17.49
C VAL A 87 -34.56 9.04 -18.63
N CYS A 88 -35.38 7.98 -18.57
CA CYS A 88 -35.52 6.97 -19.61
C CYS A 88 -36.70 7.29 -20.54
N ASN A 89 -36.64 6.82 -21.78
CA ASN A 89 -37.72 6.94 -22.75
C ASN A 89 -38.71 5.76 -22.72
N VAL A 90 -38.62 4.90 -21.70
CA VAL A 90 -39.54 3.78 -21.52
C VAL A 90 -40.92 4.34 -21.18
N ASP A 91 -41.96 3.79 -21.84
CA ASP A 91 -43.37 4.14 -21.65
C ASP A 91 -43.69 5.65 -21.66
N ASN A 92 -42.93 6.43 -22.45
CA ASN A 92 -43.03 7.90 -22.53
C ASN A 92 -42.95 8.62 -21.16
N MET A 93 -42.20 8.04 -20.21
CA MET A 93 -42.11 8.57 -18.86
C MET A 93 -41.05 9.67 -18.70
N TYR A 94 -40.26 10.01 -19.71
CA TYR A 94 -39.19 11.02 -19.57
C TYR A 94 -39.73 12.34 -19.00
N GLY A 95 -39.16 12.78 -17.88
CA GLY A 95 -39.57 13.99 -17.16
C GLY A 95 -40.83 13.83 -16.28
N SER A 96 -41.44 12.66 -16.23
CA SER A 96 -42.50 12.36 -15.26
C SER A 96 -41.92 12.01 -13.89
N ARG A 97 -42.70 12.20 -12.82
CA ARG A 97 -42.28 11.94 -11.45
C ARG A 97 -42.36 10.44 -11.14
N ARG A 98 -41.34 9.89 -10.49
CA ARG A 98 -41.34 8.51 -10.00
C ARG A 98 -42.35 8.36 -8.87
N LEU A 99 -43.14 7.29 -8.93
CA LEU A 99 -44.04 6.92 -7.85
C LEU A 99 -43.20 6.49 -6.65
N ASN A 100 -43.38 7.17 -5.51
CA ASN A 100 -42.72 6.85 -4.24
C ASN A 100 -41.18 6.78 -4.31
N ASP A 101 -40.56 7.53 -5.23
CA ASP A 101 -39.12 7.50 -5.49
C ASP A 101 -38.56 6.11 -5.80
N GLU A 102 -39.40 5.19 -6.32
CA GLU A 102 -39.00 3.82 -6.65
C GLU A 102 -37.82 3.78 -7.64
N PRO A 103 -36.88 2.85 -7.46
CA PRO A 103 -35.72 2.74 -8.34
C PRO A 103 -36.14 2.26 -9.74
N CYS A 104 -35.69 2.98 -10.77
CA CYS A 104 -35.96 2.62 -12.17
C CYS A 104 -34.70 2.10 -12.85
N VAL A 105 -34.66 0.79 -13.13
CA VAL A 105 -33.52 0.10 -13.76
C VAL A 105 -33.15 0.71 -15.11
N PHE A 106 -34.13 1.13 -15.91
CA PHE A 106 -33.88 1.78 -17.20
C PHE A 106 -33.21 3.16 -17.06
N CYS A 107 -33.54 3.92 -16.02
CA CYS A 107 -32.85 5.18 -15.74
C CYS A 107 -31.40 4.93 -15.33
N GLN A 108 -31.15 3.90 -14.53
CA GLN A 108 -29.80 3.52 -14.11
C GLN A 108 -28.94 3.08 -15.31
N ASP A 109 -29.50 2.34 -16.27
CA ASP A 109 -28.78 1.97 -17.48
C ASP A 109 -28.46 3.18 -18.38
N VAL A 110 -29.38 4.15 -18.49
CA VAL A 110 -29.13 5.40 -19.22
C VAL A 110 -27.97 6.21 -18.58
N ILE A 111 -27.92 6.26 -17.25
CA ILE A 111 -26.93 7.06 -16.51
C ILE A 111 -25.58 6.33 -16.46
N TYR A 112 -25.56 5.06 -16.06
CA TYR A 112 -24.34 4.32 -15.72
C TYR A 112 -23.96 3.22 -16.73
N GLY A 113 -24.86 2.85 -17.65
CA GLY A 113 -24.62 1.79 -18.62
C GLY A 113 -23.47 2.10 -19.57
N GLU A 114 -22.72 1.07 -19.95
CA GLU A 114 -21.66 1.16 -20.95
C GLU A 114 -22.27 0.96 -22.35
N ARG A 115 -22.34 2.02 -23.17
CA ARG A 115 -22.71 1.86 -24.57
C ARG A 115 -21.50 1.27 -25.32
N LYS A 116 -21.64 0.04 -25.82
CA LYS A 116 -20.76 -0.53 -26.85
C LYS A 116 -21.03 0.12 -28.20
#